data_AF-A0A657EXY4-F1
#
_entry.id   AF-A0A657EXY4-F1
#
_cell.length_a   1.000
_cell.length_b   1.000
_cell.length_c   1.000
_cell.angle_alpha   90.00
_cell.angle_beta   90.00
_cell.angle_gamma   90.00
#
_symmetry.space_group_name_H-M   'P 1'
#
loop_
_entity.id
_entity.type
_entity.pdbx_description
1 polymer ?
#
loop_
_entity_poly.entity_id
_entity_poly.type
_entity_poly.pdbx_seq_one_letter_code
_entity_poly.pdbx_strand_id
1 'polypeptide(L)'
;NGTLARILKFTLGPLELWALNSSPKDSALRRALTQEVGSLRARQILAEHFPRGSATSLIEHRARTHDSENVIHELAAELIRKQGYNL
;
A
#
# COMPACT_ATOMS: atom_id res chain seq x y z
N ASN A 1 -10.18 44.56 -1.85
CA ASN A 1 -10.81 43.23 -1.85
C ASN A 1 -9.74 42.16 -1.93
N GLY A 2 -9.40 41.55 -0.80
CA GLY A 2 -8.39 40.48 -0.73
C GLY A 2 -9.07 39.11 -0.75
N THR A 3 -8.65 38.25 -1.67
CA THR A 3 -9.13 36.86 -1.75
C THR A 3 -8.53 36.06 -0.59
N LEU A 4 -9.39 35.55 0.29
CA LEU A 4 -9.03 34.57 1.30
C LEU A 4 -9.00 33.18 0.66
N ALA A 5 -7.81 32.60 0.52
CA ALA A 5 -7.65 31.19 0.18
C ALA A 5 -7.49 30.37 1.46
N ARG A 6 -8.37 29.39 1.68
CA ARG A 6 -8.25 28.42 2.77
C ARG A 6 -7.96 27.04 2.16
N ILE A 7 -6.76 26.52 2.42
CA ILE A 7 -6.38 25.17 2.01
C ILE A 7 -6.99 24.18 2.99
N LEU A 8 -8.03 23.46 2.55
CA LEU A 8 -8.58 22.32 3.27
C LEU A 8 -7.61 21.15 3.14
N LYS A 9 -6.79 20.93 4.17
CA LYS A 9 -6.04 19.67 4.30
C LYS A 9 -7.01 18.63 4.85
N PHE A 10 -7.69 17.89 3.98
CA PHE A 10 -8.23 16.59 4.39
C PHE A 10 -7.02 15.72 4.73
N THR A 11 -6.73 15.54 6.01
CA THR A 11 -5.77 14.53 6.46
C THR A 11 -6.39 13.17 6.15
N LEU A 12 -6.26 12.73 4.90
CA LEU A 12 -6.64 11.38 4.49
C LEU A 12 -5.87 10.41 5.39
N GLY A 13 -6.59 9.56 6.10
CA GLY A 13 -5.97 8.52 6.89
C GLY A 13 -5.25 7.51 5.97
N PRO A 14 -4.35 6.69 6.51
CA PRO A 14 -3.65 5.67 5.76
C PRO A 14 -4.59 4.74 4.96
N LEU A 15 -5.77 4.43 5.48
CA LEU A 15 -6.74 3.57 4.82
C LEU A 15 -7.39 4.25 3.60
N GLU A 16 -7.70 5.54 3.72
CA GLU A 16 -8.25 6.39 2.67
C GLU A 16 -7.22 6.64 1.58
N LEU A 17 -5.95 6.86 1.94
CA LEU A 17 -4.85 6.95 0.97
C LEU A 17 -4.76 5.68 0.12
N TRP A 18 -4.89 4.50 0.72
CA TRP A 18 -4.90 3.23 -0.01
C TRP A 18 -6.20 2.95 -0.78
N ALA A 19 -7.32 3.54 -0.37
CA ALA A 19 -8.56 3.48 -1.14
C ALA A 19 -8.47 4.32 -2.43
N LEU A 20 -7.68 5.40 -2.41
CA LEU A 20 -7.53 6.34 -3.54
C LEU A 20 -6.28 6.09 -4.40
N ASN A 21 -5.32 5.27 -3.96
CA ASN A 21 -4.12 4.97 -4.73
C ASN A 21 -4.43 4.09 -5.95
N SER A 22 -3.97 4.56 -7.13
CA SER A 22 -4.11 3.93 -8.44
C SER A 22 -2.79 3.59 -9.15
N SER A 23 -1.63 3.73 -8.49
CA SER A 23 -0.33 3.31 -9.05
C SER A 23 -0.39 1.85 -9.52
N PRO A 24 0.16 1.49 -10.70
CA PRO A 24 0.12 0.12 -11.20
C PRO A 24 0.73 -0.90 -10.23
N LYS A 25 1.88 -0.58 -9.61
CA LYS A 25 2.58 -1.47 -8.67
C LYS A 25 1.81 -1.62 -7.36
N ASP A 26 1.29 -0.52 -6.82
CA ASP A 26 0.47 -0.53 -5.62
C ASP A 26 -0.86 -1.27 -5.84
N SER A 27 -1.46 -1.11 -7.02
CA SER A 27 -2.67 -1.83 -7.44
C SER A 27 -2.41 -3.33 -7.57
N ALA A 28 -1.28 -3.72 -8.14
CA ALA A 28 -0.87 -5.13 -8.25
C ALA A 28 -0.64 -5.75 -6.86
N LEU A 29 0.09 -5.08 -5.97
CA LEU A 29 0.30 -5.54 -4.59
C LEU A 29 -1.02 -5.68 -3.83
N ARG A 30 -1.90 -4.67 -3.94
CA ARG A 30 -3.22 -4.69 -3.30
C ARG A 30 -4.11 -5.82 -3.85
N ARG A 31 -4.06 -6.08 -5.16
CA ARG A 31 -4.76 -7.21 -5.78
C ARG A 31 -4.26 -8.54 -5.24
N ALA A 32 -2.94 -8.74 -5.18
CA ALA A 32 -2.33 -9.94 -4.62
C ALA A 32 -2.79 -10.19 -3.17
N LEU A 33 -2.74 -9.18 -2.31
CA LEU A 33 -3.26 -9.28 -0.95
C LEU A 33 -4.78 -9.53 -0.91
N THR A 34 -5.55 -8.87 -1.78
CA THR A 34 -7.01 -9.02 -1.82
C THR A 34 -7.43 -10.45 -2.15
N GLN A 35 -6.70 -11.16 -3.01
CA GLN A 35 -6.98 -12.56 -3.32
C GLN A 35 -6.80 -13.48 -2.10
N GLU A 36 -5.83 -13.17 -1.24
CA GLU A 36 -5.48 -14.01 -0.07
C GLU A 36 -6.33 -13.68 1.18
N VAL A 37 -6.56 -12.39 1.46
CA VAL A 37 -7.14 -11.95 2.74
C VAL A 37 -8.42 -11.10 2.60
N GLY A 38 -8.85 -10.83 1.37
CA GLY A 38 -9.98 -9.95 1.09
C GLY A 38 -9.64 -8.45 1.12
N SER A 39 -10.51 -7.64 0.49
CA SER A 39 -10.24 -6.24 0.16
C SER A 39 -10.08 -5.31 1.36
N LEU A 40 -10.87 -5.49 2.42
CA LEU A 40 -10.77 -4.66 3.63
C LEU A 40 -9.46 -4.95 4.37
N ARG A 41 -9.18 -6.23 4.64
CA ARG A 41 -7.97 -6.62 5.37
C ARG A 41 -6.70 -6.28 4.59
N ALA A 42 -6.71 -6.45 3.26
CA ALA A 42 -5.60 -6.03 2.41
C ALA A 42 -5.28 -4.54 2.59
N ARG A 43 -6.29 -3.65 2.56
CA ARG A 43 -6.08 -2.21 2.78
C ARG A 43 -5.60 -1.89 4.20
N GLN A 44 -6.05 -2.62 5.22
CA GLN A 44 -5.55 -2.45 6.59
C GLN A 44 -4.07 -2.81 6.72
N ILE A 45 -3.67 -3.97 6.18
CA ILE A 45 -2.26 -4.41 6.16
C ILE A 45 -1.38 -3.36 5.46
N LEU A 46 -1.85 -2.87 4.31
CA LEU A 46 -1.15 -1.87 3.52
C LEU A 46 -1.06 -0.51 4.24
N ALA A 47 -2.15 -0.08 4.90
CA ALA A 47 -2.18 1.14 5.71
C ALA A 47 -1.23 1.08 6.90
N GLU A 48 -1.12 -0.08 7.55
CA GLU A 48 -0.22 -0.33 8.67
C GLU A 48 1.25 -0.27 8.24
N HIS A 49 1.60 -0.91 7.12
CA HIS A 49 2.98 -1.03 6.65
C HIS A 49 3.44 0.18 5.82
N PHE A 50 2.50 0.85 5.15
CA PHE A 50 2.76 1.98 4.26
C PHE A 50 1.80 3.12 4.57
N PRO A 51 1.97 3.81 5.72
CA PRO A 51 1.03 4.85 6.17
C PRO A 51 0.98 6.07 5.24
N ARG A 52 1.98 6.25 4.37
CA ARG A 52 1.98 7.28 3.32
C ARG A 52 1.19 6.90 2.07
N GLY A 53 0.59 5.71 2.05
CA GLY A 53 -0.32 5.28 0.99
C GLY A 53 0.35 4.66 -0.23
N SER A 54 1.65 4.33 -0.22
CA SER A 54 2.31 3.69 -1.36
C SER A 54 3.47 2.78 -0.93
N ALA A 55 3.62 1.66 -1.64
CA ALA A 55 4.74 0.73 -1.54
C ALA A 55 5.67 0.81 -2.77
N THR A 56 5.36 1.65 -3.76
CA THR A 56 6.06 1.75 -5.05
C THR A 56 7.58 1.86 -4.89
N SER A 57 8.07 2.74 -4.00
CA SER A 57 9.52 2.92 -3.79
C SER A 57 10.21 1.66 -3.26
N LEU A 58 9.54 0.89 -2.38
CA LEU A 58 10.08 -0.36 -1.86
C LEU A 58 10.11 -1.45 -2.93
N ILE A 59 9.02 -1.59 -3.69
CA ILE A 59 8.91 -2.55 -4.80
C ILE A 59 10.02 -2.28 -5.82
N GLU A 60 10.22 -1.01 -6.18
CA GLU A 60 11.28 -0.60 -7.12
C GLU A 60 12.68 -0.86 -6.59
N HIS A 61 12.92 -0.59 -5.31
CA HIS A 61 14.19 -0.89 -4.69
C HIS A 61 14.50 -2.38 -4.74
N ARG A 62 13.53 -3.23 -4.36
CA ARG A 62 13.69 -4.69 -4.38
C ARG A 62 13.89 -5.25 -5.78
N ALA A 63 13.13 -4.76 -6.76
CA ALA A 63 13.26 -5.17 -8.16
C ALA A 63 14.66 -4.91 -8.72
N ARG A 64 15.29 -3.79 -8.33
CA ARG A 64 16.68 -3.50 -8.74
C ARG A 64 17.72 -4.35 -8.04
N THR A 65 17.46 -4.80 -6.81
CA THR A 65 18.45 -5.50 -5.98
C THR A 65 18.42 -7.02 -6.16
N HIS A 66 17.26 -7.61 -6.46
CA HIS A 66 17.07 -9.07 -6.44
C HIS A 66 16.77 -9.71 -7.80
N ASP A 67 16.72 -8.94 -8.90
CA ASP A 67 16.37 -9.40 -10.26
C ASP A 67 15.20 -10.41 -10.29
N SER A 68 14.21 -10.21 -9.40
CA SER A 68 13.09 -11.13 -9.27
C SER A 68 11.89 -10.58 -10.04
N GLU A 69 11.34 -11.39 -10.94
CA GLU A 69 10.09 -11.05 -11.65
C GLU A 69 8.88 -11.01 -10.69
N ASN A 70 9.03 -11.57 -9.49
CA ASN A 70 7.94 -11.81 -8.53
C ASN A 70 8.00 -10.99 -7.24
N VAL A 71 8.76 -9.88 -7.19
CA VAL A 71 8.89 -8.99 -6.01
C VAL A 71 7.54 -8.68 -5.34
N ILE A 72 6.49 -8.47 -6.13
CA ILE A 72 5.16 -8.11 -5.62
C ILE A 72 4.53 -9.28 -4.85
N HIS A 73 4.61 -10.50 -5.37
CA HIS A 73 4.08 -11.69 -4.71
C HIS A 73 4.88 -12.03 -3.46
N GLU A 74 6.21 -11.91 -3.52
CA GLU A 74 7.09 -12.10 -2.36
C GLU A 74 6.77 -11.11 -1.24
N LEU A 75 6.60 -9.84 -1.58
CA LEU A 75 6.20 -8.80 -0.63
C LEU A 75 4.81 -9.07 -0.06
N ALA A 76 3.83 -9.48 -0.89
CA ALA A 76 2.49 -9.83 -0.39
C ALA A 76 2.55 -10.98 0.63
N ALA A 77 3.28 -12.05 0.30
CA ALA A 77 3.47 -13.18 1.20
C ALA A 77 4.20 -12.79 2.49
N GLU A 78 5.22 -11.92 2.41
CA GLU A 78 5.91 -11.37 3.58
C GLU A 78 4.95 -10.60 4.49
N LEU A 79 4.12 -9.72 3.93
CA LEU A 79 3.15 -8.93 4.68
C LEU A 79 2.11 -9.83 5.36
N ILE A 80 1.61 -10.87 4.70
CA ILE A 80 0.68 -11.84 5.29
C ILE A 80 1.36 -12.61 6.43
N ARG A 81 2.58 -13.10 6.22
CA ARG A 81 3.33 -13.81 7.28
C ARG A 81 3.52 -12.97 8.53
N LYS A 82 3.81 -11.66 8.37
CA LYS A 82 3.93 -10.72 9.51
C LYS A 82 2.63 -10.59 10.31
N GLN A 83 1.46 -10.79 9.69
CA GLN A 83 0.17 -10.80 10.38
C GLN A 83 -0.12 -12.12 11.11
N GLY A 84 0.43 -13.24 10.62
CA GLY A 84 0.24 -14.57 11.20
C GLY A 84 0.95 -14.80 12.54
N TYR A 85 1.89 -13.92 12.93
CA TYR A 85 2.51 -13.93 14.27
C TYR A 85 1.64 -13.25 15.35
N ASN A 86 0.45 -12.73 15.00
CA ASN A 86 -0.49 -12.04 15.89
C ASN A 86 -1.77 -12.85 16.21
N LEU A 87 -1.73 -14.19 16.06
CA LEU A 87 -2.82 -15.10 16.45
C LEU A 87 -2.40 -16.00 17.61
#